data_AF-A0A920P345-F1
#
_entry.id   AF-A0A920P345-F1
#
_cell.length_a   1.000
_cell.length_b   1.000
_cell.length_c   1.000
_cell.angle_alpha   90.00
_cell.angle_beta   90.00
_cell.angle_gamma   90.00
#
_symmetry.space_group_name_H-M   'P 1'
#
loop_
_entity.id
_entity.type
_entity.pdbx_description
1 polymer ?
#
loop_
_entity_poly.entity_id
_entity_poly.type
_entity_poly.pdbx_seq_one_letter_code
_entity_poly.pdbx_strand_id
1 'polypeptide(L)'
;MTSLAIGGDHSVTLPILRALATEGPLGFIQVDAHTDTWDSFMGSGLSHGAPFRRAVEEGLIDPTRTVQIGIRGAQNSMEGWEFSEETGMRVLFMDEFTQIGPRLLPRRQGTLLGRTDILEF
;
A
#
# COMPACT_ATOMS: atom_id res chain seq x y z
N MET A 1 3.78 12.82 15.27
CA MET A 1 5.22 12.83 14.92
C MET A 1 5.31 12.66 13.40
N THR A 2 6.25 13.32 12.73
CA THR A 2 6.43 13.17 11.27
C THR A 2 7.78 12.52 11.03
N SER A 3 7.78 11.36 10.39
CA SER A 3 8.98 10.61 10.01
C SER A 3 9.29 10.78 8.53
N LEU A 4 10.58 10.80 8.20
CA LEU A 4 11.09 10.66 6.84
C LEU A 4 12.09 9.51 6.86
N ALA A 5 11.86 8.51 6.02
CA ALA A 5 12.74 7.36 5.83
C ALA A 5 13.28 7.35 4.39
N ILE A 6 14.47 6.79 4.19
CA ILE A 6 15.08 6.58 2.89
C ILE A 6 15.47 5.09 2.83
N GLY A 7 15.08 4.42 1.74
CA GLY A 7 15.08 2.96 1.58
C GLY A 7 16.44 2.25 1.70
N GLY A 8 16.47 0.94 1.96
CA GLY A 8 16.56 -0.16 0.97
C GLY A 8 15.31 -0.49 0.14
N ASP A 9 15.05 -1.77 -0.11
CA ASP A 9 13.84 -2.22 -0.85
C ASP A 9 12.56 -2.09 0.01
N HIS A 10 11.39 -2.38 -0.58
CA HIS A 10 10.09 -2.15 0.05
C HIS A 10 9.86 -2.91 1.37
N SER A 11 10.66 -3.94 1.66
CA SER A 11 10.55 -4.68 2.92
C SER A 11 10.85 -3.81 4.16
N VAL A 12 11.56 -2.69 4.00
CA VAL A 12 11.89 -1.77 5.10
C VAL A 12 10.66 -1.09 5.70
N THR A 13 9.53 -1.07 4.99
CA THR A 13 8.36 -0.33 5.44
C THR A 13 7.54 -1.05 6.48
N LEU A 14 7.49 -2.38 6.46
CA LEU A 14 6.80 -3.15 7.49
C LEU A 14 7.28 -2.81 8.92
N PRO A 15 8.58 -2.80 9.26
CA PRO A 15 9.02 -2.39 10.60
C PRO A 15 8.77 -0.89 10.90
N ILE A 16 8.75 -0.02 9.89
CA ILE A 16 8.38 1.39 10.08
C ILE A 16 6.91 1.51 10.48
N LEU A 17 6.01 0.81 9.78
CA LEU A 17 4.59 0.77 10.10
C LEU A 17 4.33 0.24 11.52
N ARG A 18 5.03 -0.83 11.92
CA ARG A 18 4.96 -1.37 13.29
C ARG A 18 5.34 -0.34 14.35
N ALA A 19 6.28 0.56 14.05
CA ALA A 19 6.69 1.62 14.97
C ALA A 19 5.73 2.82 14.97
N LEU A 20 5.02 3.09 13.87
CA LEU A 20 4.16 4.26 13.70
C LEU A 20 2.69 4.01 14.07
N ALA A 21 2.18 2.79 13.90
CA ALA A 21 0.78 2.44 14.14
C ALA A 21 0.47 2.26 15.64
N THR A 22 0.79 3.26 16.47
CA THR A 22 0.62 3.19 17.94
C THR A 22 -0.78 3.54 18.43
N GLU A 23 -1.56 4.28 17.64
CA GLU A 23 -2.92 4.74 17.97
C GLU A 23 -4.00 4.02 17.16
N GLY A 24 -3.64 2.94 16.46
CA GLY A 24 -4.50 2.20 15.54
C GLY A 24 -3.98 2.22 14.10
N PRO A 25 -4.74 1.61 13.17
CA PRO A 25 -4.32 1.47 11.78
C PRO A 25 -4.23 2.82 11.06
N LEU A 26 -3.22 2.92 10.22
CA LEU A 26 -2.89 4.12 9.46
C LEU A 26 -3.63 4.15 8.11
N GLY A 27 -3.86 5.36 7.59
CA GLY A 27 -4.16 5.52 6.18
C GLY A 27 -2.88 5.36 5.36
N PHE A 28 -3.00 4.91 4.11
CA PHE A 28 -1.83 4.55 3.32
C PHE A 28 -1.95 4.97 1.85
N ILE A 29 -0.93 5.64 1.33
CA ILE A 29 -0.80 5.99 -0.07
C ILE A 29 0.48 5.36 -0.60
N GLN A 30 0.33 4.39 -1.49
CA GLN A 30 1.42 3.71 -2.17
C GLN A 30 1.50 4.17 -3.62
N VAL A 31 2.66 4.67 -4.06
CA VAL A 31 2.92 4.94 -5.47
C VAL A 31 3.93 3.91 -5.96
N ASP A 32 3.47 2.91 -6.72
CA ASP A 32 4.30 1.78 -7.15
C ASP A 32 3.79 1.16 -8.46
N ALA A 33 4.64 0.41 -9.15
CA ALA A 33 4.23 -0.51 -10.20
C ALA A 33 3.56 -1.79 -9.66
N HIS A 34 3.87 -2.20 -8.43
CA HIS A 34 3.42 -3.45 -7.82
C HIS A 34 2.57 -3.21 -6.58
N THR A 35 1.68 -4.15 -6.24
CA THR A 35 0.83 -3.99 -5.05
C THR A 35 1.55 -4.38 -3.77
N ASP A 36 2.59 -5.21 -3.85
CA ASP A 36 3.39 -5.67 -2.71
C ASP A 36 2.54 -6.27 -1.56
N THR A 37 1.52 -7.01 -1.98
CA THR A 37 0.51 -7.71 -1.19
C THR A 37 0.44 -9.22 -1.49
N TRP A 38 1.50 -9.79 -2.06
CA TRP A 38 1.61 -11.25 -2.18
C TRP A 38 1.77 -11.91 -0.81
N ASP A 39 1.47 -13.22 -0.70
CA ASP A 39 1.69 -13.96 0.55
C ASP A 39 3.18 -14.32 0.75
N SER A 40 3.52 -15.57 0.46
CA SER A 40 4.82 -16.14 0.79
C SER A 40 5.63 -16.40 -0.48
N PHE A 41 6.88 -15.95 -0.48
CA PHE A 41 7.86 -16.29 -1.50
C PHE A 41 8.87 -17.28 -0.92
N MET A 42 9.00 -18.45 -1.54
CA MET A 42 9.92 -19.53 -1.10
C MET A 42 9.76 -19.89 0.39
N GLY A 43 8.53 -19.86 0.90
CA GLY A 43 8.22 -20.18 2.31
C GLY A 43 8.43 -19.04 3.30
N SER A 44 8.75 -17.83 2.83
CA SER A 44 8.86 -16.62 3.65
C SER A 44 7.79 -15.59 3.29
N GLY A 45 7.02 -15.14 4.28
CA GLY A 45 6.14 -13.97 4.17
C GLY A 45 6.87 -12.63 4.36
N LEU A 46 8.20 -12.65 4.52
CA LEU A 46 9.04 -11.46 4.63
C LEU A 46 9.84 -11.32 3.34
N SER A 47 9.26 -10.61 2.38
CA SER A 47 9.89 -10.21 1.11
C SER A 47 9.46 -8.79 0.75
N HIS A 48 10.14 -8.16 -0.22
CA HIS A 48 9.74 -6.84 -0.71
C HIS A 48 8.33 -6.82 -1.35
N GLY A 49 7.78 -7.96 -1.74
CA GLY A 49 6.47 -8.07 -2.37
C GLY A 49 5.32 -8.45 -1.42
N ALA A 50 5.61 -8.58 -0.13
CA ALA A 50 4.60 -8.93 0.89
C ALA A 50 4.36 -7.87 2.01
N PRO A 51 5.06 -6.72 2.11
CA PRO A 51 5.00 -5.88 3.30
C PRO A 51 3.59 -5.37 3.59
N PHE A 52 2.79 -5.03 2.58
CA PHE A 52 1.46 -4.44 2.80
C PHE A 52 0.40 -5.48 3.12
N ARG A 53 0.54 -6.71 2.64
CA ARG A 53 -0.29 -7.81 3.12
C ARG A 53 -0.04 -8.08 4.60
N ARG A 54 1.23 -8.15 5.02
CA ARG A 54 1.59 -8.27 6.43
C ARG A 54 1.05 -7.09 7.24
N ALA A 55 1.14 -5.86 6.71
CA ALA A 55 0.63 -4.68 7.40
C ALA A 55 -0.89 -4.70 7.61
N VAL A 56 -1.67 -5.21 6.65
CA VAL A 56 -3.12 -5.42 6.82
C VAL A 56 -3.39 -6.50 7.87
N GLU A 57 -2.73 -7.66 7.76
CA GLU A 57 -2.92 -8.78 8.68
C GLU A 57 -2.55 -8.43 10.13
N GLU A 58 -1.55 -7.55 10.33
CA GLU A 58 -1.13 -7.04 11.64
C GLU A 58 -1.97 -5.85 12.14
N GLY A 59 -2.93 -5.35 11.34
CA GLY A 59 -3.75 -4.21 11.70
C GLY A 59 -3.00 -2.87 11.75
N LEU A 60 -1.92 -2.74 10.98
CA LEU A 60 -1.07 -1.55 10.93
C LEU A 60 -1.59 -0.50 9.93
N ILE A 61 -2.23 -0.95 8.86
CA ILE A 61 -2.89 -0.09 7.87
C ILE A 61 -4.37 -0.48 7.73
N ASP A 62 -5.22 0.52 7.49
CA ASP A 62 -6.62 0.31 7.17
C ASP A 62 -6.75 0.17 5.65
N PRO A 63 -7.11 -1.00 5.11
CA PRO A 63 -7.19 -1.22 3.67
C PRO A 63 -8.26 -0.32 3.03
N THR A 64 -9.34 0.02 3.76
CA THR A 64 -10.39 0.92 3.24
C THR A 64 -9.95 2.38 3.15
N ARG A 65 -8.82 2.72 3.80
CA ARG A 65 -8.12 4.00 3.72
C ARG A 65 -6.77 3.86 3.00
N THR A 66 -6.64 2.86 2.15
CA THR A 66 -5.44 2.58 1.37
C THR A 66 -5.69 2.78 -0.12
N VAL A 67 -4.77 3.47 -0.80
CA VAL A 67 -4.75 3.60 -2.26
C VAL A 67 -3.38 3.22 -2.82
N GLN A 68 -3.39 2.42 -3.89
CA GLN A 68 -2.21 1.97 -4.61
C GLN A 68 -2.26 2.57 -6.01
N ILE A 69 -1.23 3.32 -6.40
CA ILE A 69 -1.23 4.18 -7.59
C ILE A 69 -0.13 3.75 -8.54
N GLY A 70 -0.51 3.41 -9.78
CA GLY A 70 0.44 3.12 -10.86
C GLY A 70 0.65 1.64 -11.16
N ILE A 71 -0.22 0.76 -10.62
CA ILE A 71 -0.11 -0.68 -10.76
C ILE A 71 -0.09 -1.11 -12.23
N ARG A 72 0.91 -1.90 -12.63
CA ARG A 72 1.15 -2.31 -14.01
C ARG A 72 2.10 -3.49 -14.12
N GLY A 73 2.31 -3.97 -15.33
CA GLY A 73 3.28 -5.03 -15.64
C GLY A 73 2.68 -6.43 -15.55
N ALA A 74 3.36 -7.38 -16.20
CA ALA A 74 2.96 -8.78 -16.16
C ALA A 74 3.23 -9.37 -14.77
N GLN A 75 2.28 -10.15 -14.26
CA GLN A 75 2.40 -10.83 -12.98
C GLN A 75 2.43 -12.34 -13.16
N ASN A 76 3.19 -13.02 -12.31
CA ASN A 76 3.18 -14.48 -12.24
C ASN A 76 1.88 -15.02 -11.62
N SER A 77 1.18 -14.18 -10.85
CA SER A 77 -0.07 -14.49 -10.15
C SER A 77 -0.87 -13.22 -9.92
N MET A 78 -2.21 -13.33 -9.91
CA MET A 78 -3.12 -12.23 -9.58
C MET A 78 -3.32 -12.04 -8.07
N GLU A 79 -2.79 -12.95 -7.24
CA GLU A 79 -3.05 -13.00 -5.80
C GLU A 79 -2.89 -11.65 -5.08
N GLY A 80 -1.82 -10.90 -5.38
CA GLY A 80 -1.60 -9.59 -4.76
C GLY A 80 -2.69 -8.58 -5.13
N TRP A 81 -3.15 -8.57 -6.39
CA TRP A 81 -4.23 -7.69 -6.83
C TRP A 81 -5.55 -8.09 -6.17
N GLU A 82 -5.88 -9.37 -6.20
CA GLU A 82 -7.09 -9.93 -5.58
C GLU A 82 -7.13 -9.61 -4.08
N PHE A 83 -6.05 -9.86 -3.34
CA PHE A 83 -5.98 -9.52 -1.92
C PHE A 83 -6.24 -8.02 -1.67
N SER A 84 -5.64 -7.16 -2.47
CA SER A 84 -5.77 -5.71 -2.30
C SER A 84 -7.22 -5.27 -2.54
N GLU A 85 -7.86 -5.76 -3.59
CA GLU A 85 -9.25 -5.44 -3.91
C GLU A 85 -10.24 -6.05 -2.89
N GLU A 86 -10.06 -7.31 -2.52
CA GLU A 86 -10.93 -8.04 -1.58
C GLU A 86 -10.89 -7.46 -0.16
N THR A 87 -9.73 -6.95 0.27
CA THR A 87 -9.59 -6.26 1.57
C THR A 87 -10.12 -4.82 1.55
N GLY A 88 -10.44 -4.28 0.37
CA GLY A 88 -11.05 -2.97 0.21
C GLY A 88 -10.09 -1.84 -0.15
N MET A 89 -8.85 -2.14 -0.54
CA MET A 89 -7.92 -1.13 -1.05
C MET A 89 -8.37 -0.59 -2.40
N ARG A 90 -8.06 0.69 -2.67
CA ARG A 90 -8.23 1.26 -4.00
C ARG A 90 -7.00 0.98 -4.85
N VAL A 91 -7.08 0.00 -5.74
CA VAL A 91 -6.05 -0.29 -6.75
C VAL A 91 -6.27 0.59 -7.99
N LEU A 92 -5.38 1.53 -8.25
CA LEU A 92 -5.41 2.42 -9.41
C LEU A 92 -4.33 2.02 -10.40
N PHE A 93 -4.74 1.24 -11.41
CA PHE A 93 -3.86 0.79 -12.49
C PHE A 93 -3.31 1.96 -13.31
N MET A 94 -2.13 1.78 -13.90
CA MET A 94 -1.46 2.84 -14.68
C MET A 94 -2.31 3.32 -15.87
N ASP A 95 -3.03 2.41 -16.52
CA ASP A 95 -3.93 2.75 -17.64
C ASP A 95 -5.08 3.64 -17.18
N GLU A 96 -5.60 3.41 -15.97
CA GLU A 96 -6.61 4.28 -15.38
C GLU A 96 -6.00 5.62 -14.95
N PHE A 97 -4.86 5.59 -14.27
CA PHE A 97 -4.15 6.78 -13.80
C PHE A 97 -3.81 7.75 -14.94
N THR A 98 -3.35 7.23 -16.08
CA THR A 98 -3.02 8.04 -17.26
C THR A 98 -4.23 8.69 -17.91
N GLN A 99 -5.41 8.07 -17.83
CA GLN A 99 -6.67 8.62 -18.34
C GLN A 99 -7.21 9.73 -17.44
N ILE A 100 -7.22 9.52 -16.13
CA ILE A 100 -7.74 10.52 -15.18
C ILE A 100 -6.73 11.64 -14.91
N GLY A 101 -5.44 11.33 -15.02
CA GLY A 101 -4.35 12.25 -14.71
C GLY A 101 -4.21 12.56 -13.21
N PRO A 102 -3.07 13.14 -12.80
CA PRO A 102 -2.76 13.36 -11.38
C PRO A 102 -3.70 14.34 -10.68
N ARG A 103 -4.41 15.19 -11.43
CA ARG A 103 -5.35 16.19 -10.88
C ARG A 103 -6.69 15.59 -10.45
N LEU A 104 -7.04 14.42 -11.00
CA LEU A 104 -8.28 13.71 -10.71
C LEU A 104 -8.07 12.50 -9.80
N LEU A 105 -6.85 12.28 -9.29
CA LEU A 105 -6.66 11.43 -8.12
C LEU A 105 -7.71 11.84 -7.08
N PRO A 106 -8.53 10.91 -6.56
CA PRO A 106 -9.70 11.25 -5.77
C PRO A 106 -9.36 12.29 -4.70
N ARG A 107 -9.80 13.53 -4.91
CA ARG A 107 -9.91 14.53 -3.84
C ARG A 107 -11.08 14.18 -2.88
N ARG A 108 -11.85 13.14 -3.20
CA ARG A 108 -12.71 12.43 -2.25
C ARG A 108 -11.79 11.64 -1.34
N GLN A 109 -11.62 11.96 -0.07
CA GLN A 109 -12.57 12.55 0.88
C GLN A 109 -11.72 13.19 1.99
N GLY A 110 -12.27 14.13 2.76
CA GLY A 110 -11.67 14.65 4.00
C GLY A 110 -11.57 13.59 5.12
N THR A 111 -11.26 12.34 4.76
CA THR A 111 -11.29 11.12 5.57
C THR A 111 -10.18 10.13 5.17
N LEU A 112 -9.62 10.21 3.95
CA LEU A 112 -8.50 9.35 3.53
C LEU A 112 -7.17 9.83 4.11
N LEU A 113 -7.05 11.15 4.28
CA LEU A 113 -5.91 11.81 4.90
C LEU A 113 -6.32 12.35 6.30
N GLY A 114 -6.17 11.50 7.32
CA GLY A 114 -6.23 11.90 8.73
C GLY A 114 -4.91 12.55 9.19
N ARG A 115 -4.64 12.51 10.49
CA ARG A 115 -3.37 13.02 11.07
C ARG A 115 -2.21 12.02 10.93
N THR A 116 -2.48 10.83 10.39
CA THR A 116 -1.62 9.64 10.48
C THR A 116 -1.73 8.81 9.21
N ASP A 117 -1.34 9.40 8.08
CA ASP A 117 -1.27 8.70 6.81
C ASP A 117 0.17 8.73 6.31
N ILE A 118 0.59 7.59 5.75
CA ILE A 118 1.93 7.41 5.22
C ILE A 118 1.87 7.46 3.71
N LEU A 119 2.80 8.21 3.13
CA LEU A 119 3.07 8.22 1.70
C LEU A 119 4.35 7.45 1.45
N GLU A 120 4.29 6.53 0.49
CA GLU A 120 5.42 5.73 0.04
C GLU A 120 5.57 5.74 -1.49
N PHE A 121 6.82 5.58 -1.95
CA PHE A 121 7.27 5.69 -3.34
C PHE A 121 8.14 4.51 -3.75
#